data_AF-A0A0P0RDB6-F1
#
_entry.id   AF-A0A0P0RDB6-F1
#
_cell.length_a   1.000
_cell.length_b   1.000
_cell.length_c   1.000
_cell.angle_alpha   90.00
_cell.angle_beta   90.00
_cell.angle_gamma   90.00
#
_symmetry.space_group_name_H-M   'P 1'
#
loop_
_entity.id
_entity.type
_entity.pdbx_description
1 polymer ?
#
loop_
_entity_poly.entity_id
_entity_poly.type
_entity_poly.pdbx_seq_one_letter_code
_entity_poly.pdbx_strand_id
1 'polypeptide(L)'
;MPRFATLPRPACAKVLRVTAAFARARSLRKVVSAAAHEKFARSIAPRVLCAVQRDRRGEHDDTDFGAALNVFDRADMTAAGLCLALHTIGDPNLRVLVQLRLPRTLARRAAHFTVGDMSARAARDLLDTAYTLAGGEPC
;
A
#
# COMPACT_ATOMS: atom_id res chain seq x y z
N MET A 1 -11.99 2.14 14.27
CA MET A 1 -11.83 1.90 12.81
C MET A 1 -10.58 2.61 12.32
N PRO A 2 -9.77 2.05 11.40
CA PRO A 2 -8.60 2.75 10.85
C PRO A 2 -8.99 4.04 10.11
N ARG A 3 -8.17 5.10 10.19
CA ARG A 3 -8.49 6.41 9.58
C ARG A 3 -8.73 6.34 8.07
N PHE A 4 -7.94 5.55 7.34
CA PHE A 4 -8.15 5.38 5.89
C PHE A 4 -9.51 4.74 5.55
N ALA A 5 -10.10 3.99 6.49
CA ALA A 5 -11.35 3.29 6.27
C ALA A 5 -12.58 4.21 6.39
N THR A 6 -12.43 5.47 6.80
CA THR A 6 -13.50 6.48 6.75
C THR A 6 -13.57 7.21 5.41
N LEU A 7 -12.53 7.10 4.57
CA LEU A 7 -12.45 7.73 3.26
C LEU A 7 -13.43 7.11 2.24
N PRO A 8 -13.79 7.85 1.17
CA PRO A 8 -14.43 7.27 0.00
C PRO A 8 -13.60 6.10 -0.57
N ARG A 9 -14.27 5.09 -1.14
CA ARG A 9 -13.61 3.87 -1.65
C ARG A 9 -12.40 4.14 -2.57
N PRO A 10 -12.45 5.08 -3.54
CA PRO A 10 -11.30 5.37 -4.40
C PRO A 10 -10.10 5.93 -3.63
N ALA A 11 -10.34 6.77 -2.63
CA ALA A 11 -9.30 7.35 -1.77
C ALA A 11 -8.71 6.30 -0.82
N CYS A 12 -9.55 5.44 -0.24
CA CYS A 12 -9.11 4.26 0.51
C CYS A 12 -8.19 3.37 -0.34
N ALA A 13 -8.60 3.01 -1.55
CA ALA A 13 -7.78 2.22 -2.47
C ALA A 13 -6.48 2.94 -2.90
N LYS A 14 -6.48 4.28 -2.99
CA LYS A 14 -5.26 5.08 -3.20
C LYS A 14 -4.31 4.94 -2.02
N VAL A 15 -4.77 5.18 -0.80
CA VAL A 15 -3.95 5.04 0.42
C VAL A 15 -3.31 3.66 0.49
N LEU A 16 -4.08 2.58 0.27
CA LEU A 16 -3.54 1.21 0.30
C LEU A 16 -2.46 0.98 -0.77
N ARG A 17 -2.63 1.48 -1.99
CA ARG A 17 -1.59 1.40 -3.03
C ARG A 17 -0.33 2.17 -2.65
N VAL A 18 -0.48 3.33 -2.00
CA VAL A 18 0.65 4.11 -1.49
C VAL A 18 1.35 3.39 -0.35
N THR A 19 0.60 2.73 0.55
CA THR A 19 1.17 1.87 1.59
C THR A 19 2.03 0.75 1.00
N ALA A 20 1.52 0.05 -0.02
CA ALA A 20 2.29 -0.97 -0.73
C ALA A 20 3.51 -0.38 -1.46
N ALA A 21 3.42 0.85 -1.99
CA ALA A 21 4.56 1.52 -2.61
C ALA A 21 5.66 1.83 -1.60
N PHE A 22 5.33 2.32 -0.41
CA PHE A 22 6.34 2.50 0.65
C PHE A 22 6.97 1.19 1.10
N ALA A 23 6.20 0.10 1.16
CA ALA A 23 6.72 -1.24 1.45
C ALA A 23 7.69 -1.77 0.38
N ARG A 24 7.68 -1.18 -0.83
CA ARG A 24 8.57 -1.49 -1.96
C ARG A 24 9.50 -0.31 -2.31
N ALA A 25 9.75 0.60 -1.37
CA ALA A 25 10.48 1.84 -1.63
C ALA A 25 11.87 1.60 -2.23
N ARG A 26 12.60 0.55 -1.82
CA ARG A 26 13.94 0.24 -2.34
C ARG A 26 13.89 -0.24 -3.79
N SER A 27 12.96 -1.13 -4.13
CA SER A 27 12.72 -1.51 -5.55
C SER A 27 12.33 -0.29 -6.38
N LEU A 28 11.45 0.58 -5.85
CA LEU A 28 10.94 1.74 -6.58
C LEU A 28 11.99 2.85 -6.77
N ARG A 29 12.99 2.95 -5.90
CA ARG A 29 14.18 3.79 -6.14
C ARG A 29 14.99 3.36 -7.35
N LYS A 30 15.01 2.06 -7.65
CA LYS A 30 15.70 1.50 -8.84
C LYS A 30 14.87 1.61 -10.12
N VAL A 31 13.64 2.13 -10.06
CA VAL A 31 12.85 2.41 -11.26
C VAL A 31 13.39 3.67 -11.91
N VAL A 32 14.36 3.50 -12.81
CA VAL A 32 15.11 4.59 -13.45
C VAL A 32 14.55 4.97 -14.83
N SER A 33 13.81 4.08 -15.51
CA SER A 33 13.30 4.39 -16.86
C SER A 33 12.07 5.33 -16.82
N ALA A 34 12.08 6.35 -17.68
CA ALA A 34 11.01 7.33 -17.79
C ALA A 34 9.63 6.68 -18.03
N ALA A 35 9.56 5.64 -18.86
CA ALA A 35 8.33 4.91 -19.15
C ALA A 35 7.76 4.15 -17.93
N ALA A 36 8.62 3.55 -17.11
CA ALA A 36 8.18 2.88 -15.88
C ALA A 36 7.74 3.89 -14.82
N HIS A 37 8.45 5.03 -14.75
CA HIS A 37 8.10 6.15 -13.90
C HIS A 37 6.70 6.70 -14.23
N GLU A 38 6.41 6.99 -15.50
CA GLU A 38 5.08 7.44 -15.94
C GLU A 38 3.98 6.42 -15.67
N LYS A 39 4.24 5.13 -15.96
CA LYS A 39 3.26 4.06 -15.72
C LYS A 39 2.90 3.96 -14.24
N PHE A 40 3.88 4.06 -13.35
CA PHE A 40 3.65 3.99 -11.91
C PHE A 40 3.03 5.28 -11.35
N ALA A 41 3.47 6.45 -11.83
CA ALA A 41 2.91 7.74 -11.46
C ALA A 41 1.42 7.85 -11.80
N ARG A 42 0.94 7.26 -12.90
CA ARG A 42 -0.51 7.17 -13.20
C ARG A 42 -1.30 6.36 -12.18
N SER A 43 -0.66 5.43 -11.46
CA SER A 43 -1.32 4.65 -10.41
C SER A 43 -1.45 5.46 -9.12
N ILE A 44 -0.35 6.05 -8.62
CA ILE A 44 -0.32 6.63 -7.27
C ILE A 44 -0.14 8.16 -7.22
N ALA A 45 -0.11 8.84 -8.36
CA ALA A 45 0.27 10.23 -8.60
C ALA A 45 1.80 10.49 -8.58
N PRO A 46 2.34 11.35 -9.48
CA PRO A 46 3.77 11.64 -9.57
C PRO A 46 4.41 12.12 -8.27
N ARG A 47 3.74 13.05 -7.56
CA ARG A 47 4.28 13.59 -6.29
C ARG A 47 4.47 12.52 -5.22
N VAL A 48 3.61 11.50 -5.23
CA VAL A 48 3.63 10.41 -4.26
C VAL A 48 4.77 9.46 -4.60
N LEU A 49 5.01 9.19 -5.88
CA LEU A 49 6.19 8.43 -6.32
C LEU A 49 7.49 9.11 -5.89
N CYS A 50 7.61 10.43 -6.10
CA CYS A 50 8.77 11.19 -5.64
C CYS A 50 8.97 11.09 -4.11
N ALA A 51 7.88 11.15 -3.34
CA ALA A 51 7.94 11.00 -1.88
C ALA A 51 8.40 9.58 -1.47
N VAL A 52 7.86 8.53 -2.10
CA VAL A 52 8.26 7.14 -1.86
C VAL A 52 9.74 6.90 -2.21
N GLN A 53 10.22 7.45 -3.32
CA GLN A 53 11.62 7.30 -3.73
C GLN A 53 12.60 8.02 -2.78
N ARG A 54 12.17 9.14 -2.19
CA ARG A 54 12.99 9.92 -1.24
C ARG A 54 12.87 9.45 0.22
N ASP A 55 11.92 8.59 0.54
CA ASP A 55 11.71 8.10 1.91
C ASP A 55 12.88 7.23 2.36
N ARG A 56 13.41 7.47 3.57
CA ARG A 56 14.56 6.75 4.15
C ARG A 56 14.37 5.23 4.18
N ARG A 57 13.13 4.74 4.21
CA ARG A 57 12.84 3.29 4.14
C ARG A 57 13.35 2.62 2.88
N GLY A 58 13.58 3.36 1.79
CA GLY A 58 14.23 2.78 0.61
C GLY A 58 15.72 2.43 0.79
N GLU A 59 16.31 2.70 1.96
CA GLU A 59 17.64 2.22 2.37
C GLU A 59 17.59 0.80 2.95
N HIS A 60 16.40 0.34 3.34
CA HIS A 60 16.17 -0.99 3.92
C HIS A 60 15.64 -1.95 2.85
N ASP A 61 15.71 -3.25 3.11
CA ASP A 61 15.07 -4.24 2.25
C ASP A 61 13.57 -3.97 2.11
N ASP A 62 13.05 -4.26 0.92
CA ASP A 62 11.61 -4.20 0.69
C ASP A 62 10.92 -5.28 1.52
N THR A 63 9.64 -5.05 1.81
CA THR A 63 8.81 -6.06 2.48
C THR A 63 8.70 -7.31 1.63
N ASP A 64 8.92 -8.45 2.27
CA ASP A 64 8.60 -9.75 1.70
C ASP A 64 7.10 -10.01 1.86
N PHE A 65 6.42 -10.13 0.73
CA PHE A 65 4.99 -10.42 0.68
C PHE A 65 4.70 -11.92 0.56
N GLY A 66 5.71 -12.79 0.59
CA GLY A 66 5.57 -14.24 0.41
C GLY A 66 5.10 -14.68 -0.98
N ALA A 67 4.86 -13.72 -1.88
CA ALA A 67 4.44 -13.92 -3.26
C ALA A 67 4.96 -12.78 -4.14
N ALA A 68 5.06 -13.04 -5.45
CA ALA A 68 5.48 -12.03 -6.41
C ALA A 68 4.45 -10.89 -6.50
N LEU A 69 4.87 -9.67 -6.16
CA LEU A 69 4.04 -8.48 -6.25
C LEU A 69 4.29 -7.75 -7.58
N ASN A 70 3.27 -7.65 -8.43
CA ASN A 70 3.33 -6.81 -9.62
C ASN A 70 3.07 -5.34 -9.24
N VAL A 71 4.14 -4.56 -9.11
CA VAL A 71 4.07 -3.13 -8.75
C VAL A 71 3.33 -2.26 -9.78
N PHE A 72 3.14 -2.75 -11.01
CA PHE A 72 2.41 -2.04 -12.06
C PHE A 72 0.92 -2.40 -12.10
N ASP A 73 0.48 -3.45 -11.42
CA ASP A 73 -0.95 -3.76 -11.29
C ASP A 73 -1.55 -3.00 -10.09
N ARG A 74 -2.56 -2.18 -10.36
CA ARG A 74 -3.30 -1.43 -9.35
C ARG A 74 -3.98 -2.36 -8.36
N ALA A 75 -4.52 -3.50 -8.83
CA ALA A 75 -5.24 -4.43 -7.98
C ALA A 75 -4.29 -5.15 -7.02
N ASP A 76 -3.13 -5.61 -7.52
CA ASP A 76 -2.10 -6.24 -6.67
C ASP A 76 -1.53 -5.26 -5.65
N MET A 77 -1.21 -4.03 -6.05
CA MET A 77 -0.75 -3.00 -5.11
C MET A 77 -1.81 -2.66 -4.05
N THR A 78 -3.10 -2.64 -4.43
CA THR A 78 -4.17 -2.42 -3.45
C THR A 78 -4.32 -3.60 -2.50
N ALA A 79 -4.19 -4.82 -3.00
CA ALA A 79 -4.30 -6.05 -2.23
C ALA A 79 -3.11 -6.23 -1.26
N ALA A 80 -1.88 -5.95 -1.69
CA ALA A 80 -0.70 -5.93 -0.83
C ALA A 80 -0.83 -4.87 0.28
N GLY A 81 -1.31 -3.67 -0.07
CA GLY A 81 -1.63 -2.63 0.91
C GLY A 81 -2.72 -3.03 1.89
N LEU A 82 -3.75 -3.74 1.42
CA LEU A 82 -4.79 -4.30 2.28
C LEU A 82 -4.21 -5.34 3.23
N CYS A 83 -3.32 -6.24 2.76
CA CYS A 83 -2.67 -7.21 3.63
C CYS A 83 -1.90 -6.53 4.78
N LEU A 84 -1.11 -5.50 4.46
CA LEU A 84 -0.44 -4.66 5.48
C LEU A 84 -1.42 -4.01 6.43
N ALA A 85 -2.50 -3.41 5.93
CA ALA A 85 -3.51 -2.77 6.77
C ALA A 85 -4.18 -3.77 7.71
N LEU A 86 -4.51 -4.98 7.25
CA LEU A 86 -5.10 -6.03 8.08
C LEU A 86 -4.13 -6.55 9.14
N HIS A 87 -2.82 -6.55 8.86
CA HIS A 87 -1.78 -6.89 9.85
C HIS A 87 -1.73 -5.92 11.02
N THR A 88 -2.14 -4.66 10.82
CA THR A 88 -2.20 -3.66 11.90
C THR A 88 -3.40 -3.81 12.83
N ILE A 89 -4.37 -4.67 12.48
CA ILE A 89 -5.67 -4.80 13.14
C ILE A 89 -5.70 -6.11 13.93
N GLY A 90 -5.66 -6.00 15.26
CA GLY A 90 -5.81 -7.14 16.16
C GLY A 90 -7.26 -7.60 16.38
N ASP A 91 -8.24 -6.72 16.16
CA ASP A 91 -9.66 -7.03 16.33
C ASP A 91 -10.24 -7.73 15.07
N PRO A 92 -10.71 -8.99 15.19
CA PRO A 92 -11.28 -9.74 14.07
C PRO A 92 -12.49 -9.07 13.43
N ASN A 93 -13.36 -8.41 14.21
CA ASN A 93 -14.57 -7.76 13.70
C ASN A 93 -14.20 -6.55 12.83
N LEU A 94 -13.24 -5.74 13.29
CA LEU A 94 -12.73 -4.61 12.51
C LEU A 94 -12.02 -5.08 11.23
N ARG A 95 -11.32 -6.22 11.30
CA ARG A 95 -10.64 -6.81 10.14
C ARG A 95 -11.64 -7.14 9.02
N VAL A 96 -12.77 -7.78 9.36
CA VAL A 96 -13.85 -8.09 8.42
C VAL A 96 -14.46 -6.81 7.83
N LEU A 97 -14.75 -5.81 8.67
CA LEU A 97 -15.32 -4.53 8.19
C LEU A 97 -14.41 -3.82 7.19
N VAL A 98 -13.09 -3.87 7.39
CA VAL A 98 -12.11 -3.30 6.46
C VAL A 98 -12.09 -4.07 5.14
N GLN A 99 -12.12 -5.41 5.17
CA GLN A 99 -12.19 -6.23 3.96
C GLN A 99 -13.45 -5.94 3.13
N LEU A 100 -14.59 -5.70 3.79
CA LEU A 100 -15.87 -5.39 3.12
C LEU A 100 -15.90 -4.01 2.44
N ARG A 101 -14.96 -3.11 2.75
CA ARG A 101 -14.89 -1.79 2.11
C ARG A 101 -14.45 -1.88 0.64
N LEU A 102 -13.73 -2.95 0.28
CA LEU A 102 -13.17 -3.18 -1.05
C LEU A 102 -13.91 -4.30 -1.79
N PRO A 103 -13.82 -4.35 -3.13
CA PRO A 103 -14.29 -5.49 -3.89
C PRO A 103 -13.75 -6.82 -3.35
N ARG A 104 -14.61 -7.85 -3.26
CA ARG A 104 -14.26 -9.19 -2.75
C ARG A 104 -13.04 -9.79 -3.45
N THR A 105 -12.85 -9.48 -4.73
CA THR A 105 -11.68 -9.91 -5.51
C THR A 105 -10.37 -9.40 -4.91
N LEU A 106 -10.33 -8.16 -4.40
CA LEU A 106 -9.15 -7.61 -3.74
C LEU A 106 -8.91 -8.24 -2.37
N ALA A 107 -9.97 -8.51 -1.61
CA ALA A 107 -9.84 -9.22 -0.33
C ALA A 107 -9.29 -10.63 -0.51
N ARG A 108 -9.73 -11.35 -1.55
CA ARG A 108 -9.17 -12.66 -1.93
C ARG A 108 -7.71 -12.55 -2.37
N ARG A 109 -7.38 -11.58 -3.23
CA ARG A 109 -5.98 -11.31 -3.62
C ARG A 109 -5.09 -11.01 -2.41
N ALA A 110 -5.57 -10.21 -1.47
CA ALA A 110 -4.81 -9.86 -0.27
C ALA A 110 -4.49 -11.06 0.60
N ALA A 111 -5.34 -12.09 0.60
CA ALA A 111 -5.10 -13.34 1.33
C ALA A 111 -3.96 -14.19 0.75
N HIS A 112 -3.52 -13.92 -0.48
CA HIS A 112 -2.35 -14.57 -1.08
C HIS A 112 -1.02 -13.92 -0.69
N PHE A 113 -1.06 -12.72 -0.09
CA PHE A 113 0.13 -12.05 0.41
C PHE A 113 0.29 -12.30 1.91
N THR A 114 1.52 -12.45 2.34
CA THR A 114 1.93 -12.41 3.75
C THR A 114 2.71 -11.12 4.00
N VAL A 115 3.18 -10.90 5.22
CA VAL A 115 3.94 -9.69 5.61
C VAL A 115 5.31 -10.06 6.21
N GLY A 116 5.80 -11.28 5.94
CA GLY A 116 7.06 -11.81 6.45
C GLY A 116 7.26 -11.53 7.95
N ASP A 117 8.45 -11.04 8.29
CA ASP A 117 8.85 -10.68 9.66
C ASP A 117 8.45 -9.24 10.06
N MET A 118 7.62 -8.56 9.26
CA MET A 118 7.24 -7.18 9.55
C MET A 118 6.39 -7.10 10.84
N SER A 119 6.80 -6.23 11.76
CA SER A 119 5.98 -5.93 12.95
C SER A 119 4.70 -5.17 12.59
N ALA A 120 3.62 -5.40 13.36
CA ALA A 120 2.36 -4.65 13.20
C ALA A 120 2.56 -3.12 13.39
N ARG A 121 3.55 -2.71 14.18
CA ARG A 121 3.93 -1.30 14.36
C ARG A 121 4.50 -0.71 13.07
N ALA A 122 5.46 -1.39 12.44
CA ALA A 122 6.05 -0.93 11.17
C ALA A 122 4.98 -0.83 10.05
N ALA A 123 4.06 -1.81 9.99
CA ALA A 123 2.94 -1.76 9.07
C ALA A 123 2.01 -0.56 9.32
N ARG A 124 1.79 -0.18 10.59
CA ARG A 124 1.01 0.99 10.97
C ARG A 124 1.71 2.28 10.57
N ASP A 125 3.02 2.39 10.79
CA ASP A 125 3.81 3.56 10.41
C ASP A 125 3.78 3.78 8.87
N LEU A 126 3.80 2.71 8.07
CA LEU A 126 3.60 2.77 6.62
C LEU A 126 2.20 3.30 6.24
N LEU A 127 1.17 2.79 6.91
CA LEU A 127 -0.22 3.18 6.67
C LEU A 127 -0.49 4.64 7.05
N ASP A 128 0.04 5.12 8.17
CA ASP A 128 -0.11 6.50 8.62
C ASP A 128 0.65 7.48 7.71
N THR A 129 1.85 7.10 7.25
CA THR A 129 2.59 7.88 6.25
C THR A 129 1.79 7.99 4.95
N ALA A 130 1.28 6.85 4.45
CA ALA A 130 0.48 6.81 3.24
C ALA A 130 -0.83 7.62 3.36
N TYR A 131 -1.49 7.56 4.51
CA TYR A 131 -2.69 8.35 4.79
C TYR A 131 -2.37 9.86 4.80
N THR A 132 -1.28 10.27 5.43
CA THR A 132 -0.85 11.68 5.46
C THR A 132 -0.57 12.20 4.04
N LEU A 133 0.04 11.36 3.20
CA LEU A 133 0.42 11.72 1.84
C LEU A 133 -0.72 11.67 0.82
N ALA A 134 -1.69 10.77 0.99
CA ALA A 134 -2.69 10.45 -0.04
C ALA A 134 -4.16 10.49 0.44
N GLY A 135 -4.41 10.59 1.75
CA GLY A 135 -5.75 10.54 2.35
C GLY A 135 -6.54 11.85 2.26
N GLY A 136 -5.87 12.99 2.04
CA GLY A 136 -6.49 14.32 2.03
C GLY A 136 -6.75 14.94 0.67
N GLU A 137 -6.31 14.31 -0.43
CA GLU A 137 -6.37 14.95 -1.75
C GLU A 137 -7.14 14.14 -2.81
N PRO A 138 -8.11 14.77 -3.50
CA PRO A 138 -8.77 14.17 -4.65
C PRO A 138 -7.75 13.85 -5.76
N CYS A 139 -8.08 12.85 -6.58
CA CYS A 139 -7.29 12.49 -7.76
C CYS A 139 -7.51 13.48 -8.89
#